data_AF-A0A651EWS5-F1
#
_entry.id   AF-A0A651EWS5-F1
#
_cell.length_a   1.000
_cell.length_b   1.000
_cell.length_c   1.000
_cell.angle_alpha   90.00
_cell.angle_beta   90.00
_cell.angle_gamma   90.00
#
_symmetry.space_group_name_H-M   'P 1'
#
loop_
_entity.id
_entity.type
_entity.pdbx_description
1 polymer ?
#
loop_
_entity_poly.entity_id
_entity_poly.type
_entity_poly.pdbx_seq_one_letter_code
_entity_poly.pdbx_strand_id
1 'polypeptide(L)'
;RASFTRREAIFCLGAYRDPAAEAALREIAGLTNPPAGDPDIEAVCISLKSLSRIYRGLDTEDDRTEPLRQEILARIRHLLDDEPELPYRGRLDLRLAEAILDPEGPQLVTLFEDAARPESPSFATTRFMIAFRRLGFEPGLDGYLRAEVRNPDRGFEELVEDASEFAVFKAQRAQLLRWASLEEYQALWAWLSEQVSDLQTSSREEGTTTVWVERLAGSMKRYAAQIDEAGARAPTSRIVTLSGLYALHHMLAADDD
;
A
#
# COMPACT_ATOMS: atom_id res chain seq x y z
N ARG A 1 -32.84 4.65 18.44
CA ARG A 1 -31.97 3.52 18.83
C ARG A 1 -31.08 3.23 17.63
N ALA A 2 -29.77 3.46 17.74
CA ALA A 2 -28.85 3.12 16.66
C ALA A 2 -28.70 1.59 16.62
N SER A 3 -29.08 0.97 15.51
CA SER A 3 -28.77 -0.43 15.23
C SER A 3 -27.37 -0.45 14.62
N PHE A 4 -26.39 -1.00 15.32
CA PHE A 4 -25.07 -1.23 14.73
C PHE A 4 -25.19 -2.34 13.68
N THR A 5 -24.54 -2.16 12.54
CA THR A 5 -24.39 -3.23 11.56
C THR A 5 -23.46 -4.31 12.13
N ARG A 6 -23.64 -5.57 11.73
CA ARG A 6 -22.77 -6.69 12.15
C ARG A 6 -21.29 -6.37 11.93
N ARG A 7 -20.98 -5.76 10.78
CA ARG A 7 -19.65 -5.31 10.40
C ARG A 7 -19.05 -4.31 11.39
N GLU A 8 -19.81 -3.29 11.79
CA GLU A 8 -19.36 -2.28 12.77
C GLU A 8 -19.09 -2.92 14.13
N ALA A 9 -19.97 -3.84 14.56
CA ALA A 9 -19.77 -4.57 15.80
C ALA A 9 -18.45 -5.38 15.77
N ILE A 10 -18.18 -6.10 14.68
CA ILE A 10 -16.91 -6.82 14.49
C ILE A 10 -15.72 -5.86 14.50
N PHE A 11 -15.82 -4.74 13.78
CA PHE A 11 -14.75 -3.74 13.75
C PHE A 11 -14.46 -3.12 15.13
N CYS A 12 -15.50 -2.93 15.95
CA CYS A 12 -15.37 -2.43 17.31
C CYS A 12 -14.64 -3.43 18.22
N LEU A 13 -14.81 -4.76 18.03
CA LEU A 13 -14.07 -5.76 18.80
C LEU A 13 -12.55 -5.58 18.65
N GLY A 14 -12.07 -5.23 17.46
CA GLY A 14 -10.65 -4.95 17.21
C GLY A 14 -10.07 -3.71 17.90
N ALA A 15 -10.88 -2.96 18.66
CA ALA A 15 -10.40 -1.88 19.53
C ALA A 15 -10.02 -2.38 20.93
N TYR A 16 -10.47 -3.57 21.32
CA TYR A 16 -10.25 -4.14 22.65
C TYR A 16 -9.15 -5.22 22.57
N ARG A 17 -8.11 -5.08 23.39
CA ARG A 17 -7.05 -6.09 23.56
C ARG A 17 -7.43 -7.14 24.60
N ASP A 18 -8.69 -7.58 24.57
CA ASP A 18 -9.24 -8.55 25.50
C ASP A 18 -9.26 -9.96 24.89
N PRO A 19 -8.86 -11.02 25.62
CA PRO A 19 -8.85 -12.38 25.09
C PRO A 19 -10.20 -12.89 24.57
N ALA A 20 -11.32 -12.44 25.12
CA ALA A 20 -12.64 -12.85 24.63
C ALA A 20 -12.98 -12.19 23.30
N ALA A 21 -12.61 -10.91 23.12
CA ALA A 21 -12.75 -10.22 21.84
C ALA A 21 -11.87 -10.88 20.76
N GLU A 22 -10.63 -11.22 21.09
CA GLU A 22 -9.74 -11.94 20.19
C GLU A 22 -10.31 -13.33 19.81
N ALA A 23 -10.73 -14.12 20.79
CA ALA A 23 -11.30 -15.45 20.54
C ALA A 23 -12.52 -15.39 19.61
N ALA A 24 -13.43 -14.44 19.85
CA ALA A 24 -14.60 -14.24 18.99
C ALA A 24 -14.21 -13.84 17.56
N LEU A 25 -13.21 -12.96 17.40
CA LEU A 25 -12.73 -12.55 16.08
C LEU A 25 -12.04 -13.71 15.35
N ARG A 26 -11.27 -14.56 16.05
CA ARG A 26 -10.63 -15.74 15.47
C ARG A 26 -11.64 -16.79 15.03
N GLU A 27 -12.72 -16.96 15.79
CA GLU A 27 -13.85 -17.83 15.40
C GLU A 27 -14.52 -17.32 14.13
N ILE A 28 -14.85 -16.03 14.06
CA ILE A 28 -15.49 -15.43 12.87
C ILE A 28 -14.55 -15.49 11.64
N ALA A 29 -13.23 -15.31 11.84
CA ALA A 29 -12.23 -15.42 10.78
C ALA A 29 -12.00 -16.88 10.30
N GLY A 30 -12.56 -17.88 11.00
CA GLY A 30 -12.39 -19.30 10.69
C GLY A 30 -11.01 -19.86 11.05
N LEU A 31 -10.33 -19.27 12.04
CA LEU A 31 -8.99 -19.69 12.47
C LEU A 31 -9.03 -20.84 13.49
N THR A 32 -10.12 -20.97 14.26
CA THR A 32 -10.24 -21.98 15.30
C THR A 32 -11.12 -23.16 14.89
N ASN A 33 -12.26 -22.89 14.25
CA ASN A 33 -13.18 -23.91 13.76
C ASN A 33 -13.60 -23.55 12.32
N PRO A 34 -13.63 -24.51 11.39
CA PRO A 34 -14.25 -24.28 10.10
C PRO A 34 -15.74 -23.96 10.30
N PRO A 35 -16.27 -22.89 9.68
CA PRO A 35 -17.67 -22.52 9.84
C PRO A 35 -18.58 -23.65 9.36
N ALA A 36 -19.64 -23.92 10.11
CA ALA A 36 -20.69 -24.86 9.71
C ALA A 36 -21.56 -24.21 8.61
N GLY A 37 -21.06 -24.20 7.37
CA GLY A 37 -21.71 -23.61 6.20
C GLY A 37 -20.81 -22.61 5.46
N ASP A 38 -21.36 -21.97 4.42
CA ASP A 38 -20.63 -20.95 3.67
C ASP A 38 -20.30 -19.76 4.58
N PRO A 39 -19.01 -19.41 4.76
CA PRO A 39 -18.62 -18.29 5.59
C PRO A 39 -19.15 -16.98 5.00
N ASP A 40 -19.70 -16.14 5.87
CA ASP A 40 -19.95 -14.72 5.57
C ASP A 40 -18.60 -14.03 5.29
N ILE A 41 -18.21 -13.97 4.01
CA ILE A 41 -16.88 -13.50 3.58
C ILE A 41 -16.60 -12.07 4.02
N GLU A 42 -17.64 -11.23 4.12
CA GLU A 42 -17.49 -9.86 4.61
C GLU A 42 -17.15 -9.86 6.11
N ALA A 43 -17.82 -10.69 6.90
CA ALA A 43 -17.52 -10.87 8.32
C ALA A 43 -16.11 -11.44 8.54
N VAL A 44 -15.64 -12.35 7.68
CA VAL A 44 -14.26 -12.88 7.71
C VAL A 44 -13.24 -11.76 7.46
N CYS A 45 -13.39 -10.99 6.38
CA CYS A 45 -12.45 -9.93 6.02
C CYS A 45 -12.34 -8.85 7.11
N ILE A 46 -13.48 -8.39 7.64
CA ILE A 46 -13.47 -7.37 8.70
C ILE A 46 -12.95 -7.93 10.03
N SER A 47 -13.12 -9.23 10.30
CA SER A 47 -12.53 -9.88 11.47
C SER A 47 -11.01 -9.95 11.38
N LEU A 48 -10.46 -10.34 10.23
CA LEU A 48 -9.00 -10.37 10.00
C LEU A 48 -8.38 -8.97 10.12
N LYS A 49 -9.03 -7.96 9.56
CA LYS A 49 -8.62 -6.56 9.78
C LYS A 49 -8.70 -6.13 11.25
N SER A 50 -9.69 -6.60 11.99
CA SER A 50 -9.82 -6.28 13.41
C SER A 50 -8.74 -6.97 14.25
N LEU A 51 -8.43 -8.23 13.96
CA LEU A 51 -7.30 -8.95 14.53
C LEU A 51 -5.98 -8.23 14.24
N SER A 52 -5.75 -7.80 12.99
CA SER A 52 -4.52 -7.07 12.65
C SER A 52 -4.27 -5.83 13.54
N ARG A 53 -5.33 -5.16 13.99
CA ARG A 53 -5.25 -4.01 14.89
C ARG A 53 -4.88 -4.39 16.32
N ILE A 54 -5.38 -5.53 16.80
CA ILE A 54 -5.02 -6.07 18.12
C ILE A 54 -3.53 -6.38 18.14
N TYR A 55 -3.06 -7.07 17.11
CA TYR A 55 -1.67 -7.50 16.93
C TYR A 55 -0.72 -6.41 16.45
N ARG A 56 -1.22 -5.21 16.16
CA ARG A 56 -0.41 -4.07 15.74
C ARG A 56 0.47 -3.59 16.90
N GLY A 57 1.79 -3.70 16.73
CA GLY A 57 2.77 -3.20 17.69
C GLY A 57 2.74 -3.92 19.03
N LEU A 58 2.31 -5.18 19.04
CA LEU A 58 2.64 -6.09 20.13
C LEU A 58 4.08 -6.55 19.92
N ASP A 59 4.84 -6.63 21.02
CA ASP A 59 6.24 -7.02 20.99
C ASP A 59 6.36 -8.44 20.45
N THR A 60 7.21 -8.63 19.44
CA THR A 60 7.46 -9.95 18.84
C THR A 60 8.23 -10.89 19.76
N GLU A 61 8.66 -10.40 20.93
CA GLU A 61 9.35 -11.17 21.96
C GLU A 61 8.42 -12.08 22.80
N ASP A 62 7.09 -11.95 22.65
CA ASP A 62 6.16 -12.92 23.23
C ASP A 62 6.04 -14.15 22.30
N ASP A 63 6.47 -15.31 22.80
CA ASP A 63 6.41 -16.63 22.15
C ASP A 63 5.01 -16.98 21.58
N ARG A 64 3.94 -16.33 22.07
CA ARG A 64 2.56 -16.55 21.61
C ARG A 64 2.11 -15.60 20.50
N THR A 65 2.71 -14.43 20.38
CA THR A 65 2.24 -13.34 19.49
C THR A 65 2.63 -13.59 18.05
N GLU A 66 3.88 -14.00 17.79
CA GLU A 66 4.37 -14.21 16.44
C GLU A 66 3.68 -15.38 15.71
N PRO A 67 3.44 -16.55 16.33
CA PRO A 67 2.70 -17.63 15.67
C PRO A 67 1.28 -17.22 15.25
N LEU A 68 0.59 -16.43 16.07
CA LEU A 68 -0.77 -15.96 15.79
C LEU A 68 -0.77 -14.91 14.68
N ARG A 69 0.22 -14.01 14.66
CA ARG A 69 0.43 -13.07 13.55
C ARG A 69 0.65 -13.81 12.24
N GLN A 70 1.48 -14.85 12.22
CA GLN A 70 1.73 -15.66 11.02
C GLN A 70 0.50 -16.44 10.58
N GLU A 71 -0.29 -16.98 11.51
CA GLU A 71 -1.58 -17.64 11.22
C GLU A 71 -2.56 -16.66 10.53
N ILE A 72 -2.70 -15.45 11.08
CA ILE A 72 -3.56 -14.40 10.50
C ILE A 72 -3.06 -13.99 9.11
N LEU A 73 -1.74 -13.77 8.94
CA LEU A 73 -1.13 -13.42 7.65
C LEU A 73 -1.35 -14.51 6.60
N ALA A 74 -1.15 -15.77 6.96
CA ALA A 74 -1.39 -16.90 6.05
C ALA A 74 -2.84 -16.94 5.57
N ARG A 75 -3.80 -16.72 6.49
CA ARG A 75 -5.22 -16.66 6.13
C ARG A 75 -5.55 -15.48 5.22
N ILE A 76 -4.97 -14.29 5.49
CA ILE A 76 -5.15 -13.10 4.64
C ILE A 76 -4.65 -13.36 3.22
N ARG A 77 -3.44 -13.91 3.08
CA ARG A 77 -2.80 -14.19 1.78
C ARG A 77 -3.58 -15.23 0.98
N HIS A 78 -3.97 -16.33 1.63
CA HIS A 78 -4.82 -17.34 1.01
C HIS A 78 -6.13 -16.74 0.47
N LEU A 79 -6.81 -15.86 1.22
CA LEU A 79 -8.01 -15.20 0.70
C LEU A 79 -7.69 -14.27 -0.47
N LEU A 80 -6.59 -13.51 -0.42
CA LEU A 80 -6.23 -12.58 -1.50
C LEU A 80 -5.87 -13.28 -2.81
N ASP A 81 -5.27 -14.46 -2.71
CA ASP A 81 -4.76 -15.26 -3.84
C ASP A 81 -5.82 -16.23 -4.39
N ASP A 82 -6.54 -16.93 -3.52
CA ASP A 82 -7.42 -18.06 -3.90
C ASP A 82 -8.90 -17.68 -4.03
N GLU A 83 -9.32 -16.49 -3.56
CA GLU A 83 -10.72 -16.02 -3.65
C GLU A 83 -10.87 -14.89 -4.70
N PRO A 84 -11.11 -15.23 -5.99
CA PRO A 84 -11.23 -14.24 -7.06
C PRO A 84 -12.45 -13.32 -6.90
N GLU A 85 -13.50 -13.79 -6.21
CA GLU A 85 -14.77 -13.07 -6.04
C GLU A 85 -14.83 -12.19 -4.78
N LEU A 86 -13.70 -11.91 -4.13
CA LEU A 86 -13.69 -11.03 -2.96
C LEU A 86 -14.33 -9.66 -3.28
N PRO A 87 -15.36 -9.25 -2.51
CA PRO A 87 -15.91 -7.91 -2.64
C PRO A 87 -14.81 -6.87 -2.47
N TYR A 88 -14.85 -5.81 -3.28
CA TYR A 88 -13.87 -4.72 -3.28
C TYR A 88 -13.52 -4.22 -1.85
N ARG A 89 -14.54 -4.04 -1.01
CA ARG A 89 -14.34 -3.60 0.39
C ARG A 89 -13.59 -4.63 1.23
N GLY A 90 -13.88 -5.92 1.04
CA GLY A 90 -13.18 -7.02 1.70
C GLY A 90 -11.72 -7.10 1.27
N ARG A 91 -11.44 -6.96 -0.04
CA ARG A 91 -10.07 -6.88 -0.57
C ARG A 91 -9.28 -5.72 0.05
N LEU A 92 -9.90 -4.54 0.19
CA LEU A 92 -9.29 -3.40 0.87
C LEU A 92 -9.01 -3.69 2.35
N ASP A 93 -9.95 -4.32 3.05
CA ASP A 93 -9.77 -4.68 4.46
C ASP A 93 -8.60 -5.64 4.65
N LEU A 94 -8.49 -6.66 3.79
CA LEU A 94 -7.41 -7.65 3.81
C LEU A 94 -6.04 -7.03 3.47
N ARG A 95 -5.96 -6.18 2.44
CA ARG A 95 -4.71 -5.48 2.10
C ARG A 95 -4.26 -4.53 3.21
N LEU A 96 -5.19 -3.86 3.89
CA LEU A 96 -4.88 -3.07 5.07
C LEU A 96 -4.39 -3.94 6.23
N ALA A 97 -5.03 -5.09 6.45
CA ALA A 97 -4.63 -6.04 7.49
C ALA A 97 -3.21 -6.58 7.24
N GLU A 98 -2.91 -6.95 5.99
CA GLU A 98 -1.58 -7.38 5.55
C GLU A 98 -0.54 -6.28 5.78
N ALA A 99 -0.79 -5.05 5.32
CA ALA A 99 0.14 -3.93 5.53
C ALA A 99 0.31 -3.53 7.01
N ILE A 100 -0.66 -3.83 7.88
CA ILE A 100 -0.52 -3.64 9.33
C ILE A 100 0.42 -4.70 9.92
N LEU A 101 0.23 -5.97 9.52
CA LEU A 101 0.95 -7.09 10.10
C LEU A 101 2.30 -7.35 9.43
N ASP A 102 2.52 -6.88 8.22
CA ASP A 102 3.78 -7.05 7.50
C ASP A 102 4.05 -5.78 6.68
N PRO A 103 4.48 -4.66 7.30
CA PRO A 103 4.62 -3.35 6.63
C PRO A 103 5.51 -3.37 5.39
N GLU A 104 6.59 -4.14 5.44
CA GLU A 104 7.54 -4.31 4.33
C GLU A 104 7.15 -5.46 3.41
N GLY A 105 6.04 -6.15 3.69
CA GLY A 105 5.56 -7.41 3.12
C GLY A 105 5.36 -7.51 1.60
N PRO A 106 4.91 -8.68 1.11
CA PRO A 106 4.66 -8.95 -0.30
C PRO A 106 3.66 -7.98 -0.97
N GLN A 107 2.79 -7.32 -0.22
CA GLN A 107 1.86 -6.33 -0.76
C GLN A 107 2.55 -5.14 -1.45
N LEU A 108 3.79 -4.82 -1.06
CA LEU A 108 4.55 -3.73 -1.70
C LEU A 108 4.92 -4.10 -3.13
N VAL A 109 5.15 -5.39 -3.41
CA VAL A 109 5.48 -5.93 -4.74
C VAL A 109 4.34 -5.62 -5.72
N THR A 110 3.08 -5.74 -5.33
CA THR A 110 1.94 -5.54 -6.24
C THR A 110 1.24 -4.20 -6.05
N LEU A 111 1.81 -3.27 -5.26
CA LEU A 111 1.14 -2.03 -4.84
C LEU A 111 0.64 -1.18 -6.02
N PHE A 112 1.52 -0.88 -6.98
CA PHE A 112 1.18 -0.02 -8.12
C PHE A 112 0.24 -0.70 -9.12
N GLU A 113 0.49 -1.97 -9.41
CA GLU A 113 -0.34 -2.79 -10.31
C GLU A 113 -1.78 -2.90 -9.78
N ASP A 114 -1.93 -3.16 -8.47
CA ASP A 114 -3.23 -3.26 -7.85
C ASP A 114 -3.94 -1.90 -7.76
N ALA A 115 -3.22 -0.82 -7.42
CA ALA A 115 -3.82 0.51 -7.26
C ALA A 115 -4.22 1.14 -8.61
N ALA A 116 -3.64 0.70 -9.71
CA ALA A 116 -3.95 1.16 -11.07
C ALA A 116 -5.12 0.41 -11.72
N ARG A 117 -5.69 -0.60 -11.07
CA ARG A 117 -6.88 -1.31 -11.58
C ARG A 117 -8.06 -0.33 -11.75
N PRO A 118 -9.07 -0.65 -12.60
CA PRO A 118 -10.20 0.23 -12.92
C PRO A 118 -11.15 0.60 -11.77
N GLU A 119 -10.72 0.36 -10.53
CA GLU A 119 -11.43 0.75 -9.33
C GLU A 119 -11.46 2.28 -9.17
N SER A 120 -12.21 2.77 -8.17
CA SER A 120 -12.34 4.22 -7.97
C SER A 120 -10.99 4.87 -7.62
N PRO A 121 -10.72 6.13 -8.03
CA PRO A 121 -9.52 6.88 -7.63
C PRO A 121 -9.29 6.92 -6.11
N SER A 122 -10.37 6.94 -5.32
CA SER A 122 -10.32 6.89 -3.86
C SER A 122 -9.70 5.60 -3.32
N PHE A 123 -9.79 4.49 -4.07
CA PHE A 123 -9.12 3.25 -3.74
C PHE A 123 -7.61 3.41 -3.77
N ALA A 124 -7.09 3.89 -4.91
CA ALA A 124 -5.68 4.06 -5.16
C ALA A 124 -5.07 4.96 -4.08
N THR A 125 -5.70 6.12 -3.83
CA THR A 125 -5.33 7.03 -2.73
C THR A 125 -5.27 6.30 -1.39
N THR A 126 -6.31 5.55 -1.04
CA THR A 126 -6.38 4.85 0.25
C THR A 126 -5.26 3.81 0.37
N ARG A 127 -4.97 3.07 -0.70
CA ARG A 127 -3.90 2.06 -0.72
C ARG A 127 -2.53 2.68 -0.53
N PHE A 128 -2.20 3.72 -1.30
CA PHE A 128 -0.91 4.40 -1.17
C PHE A 128 -0.73 5.02 0.20
N MET A 129 -1.75 5.72 0.72
CA MET A 129 -1.70 6.28 2.07
C MET A 129 -1.46 5.22 3.15
N ILE A 130 -2.10 4.05 3.03
CA ILE A 130 -1.91 2.95 3.98
C ILE A 130 -0.48 2.41 3.88
N ALA A 131 -0.03 2.09 2.68
CA ALA A 131 1.27 1.47 2.45
C ALA A 131 2.42 2.39 2.92
N PHE A 132 2.43 3.64 2.47
CA PHE A 132 3.53 4.56 2.79
C PHE A 132 3.56 4.99 4.25
N ARG A 133 2.39 5.20 4.88
CA ARG A 133 2.34 5.46 6.33
C ARG A 133 2.87 4.27 7.14
N ARG A 134 2.69 3.04 6.64
CA ARG A 134 3.20 1.83 7.32
C ARG A 134 4.72 1.69 7.21
N LEU A 135 5.30 2.24 6.14
CA LEU A 135 6.75 2.37 5.98
C LEU A 135 7.34 3.54 6.78
N GLY A 136 6.52 4.35 7.46
CA GLY A 136 7.01 5.48 8.26
C GLY A 136 7.44 6.68 7.43
N PHE A 137 7.00 6.80 6.19
CA PHE A 137 7.33 7.94 5.33
C PHE A 137 6.74 9.25 5.89
N GLU A 138 7.61 10.24 6.09
CA GLU A 138 7.24 11.57 6.58
C GLU A 138 7.89 12.66 5.69
N PRO A 139 7.16 13.72 5.28
CA PRO A 139 5.73 13.94 5.55
C PRO A 139 4.86 12.95 4.76
N GLY A 140 3.71 12.55 5.34
CA GLY A 140 2.79 11.61 4.69
C GLY A 140 2.21 12.10 3.34
N LEU A 141 2.05 11.16 2.38
CA LEU A 141 1.50 11.42 1.03
C LEU A 141 0.15 12.18 1.01
N ASP A 142 -0.64 12.07 2.08
CA ASP A 142 -1.96 12.70 2.17
C ASP A 142 -1.91 14.23 2.09
N GLY A 143 -0.77 14.87 2.38
CA GLY A 143 -0.56 16.30 2.14
C GLY A 143 -0.67 16.62 0.64
N TYR A 144 0.21 16.01 -0.16
CA TYR A 144 0.28 16.21 -1.60
C TYR A 144 -1.02 15.81 -2.31
N LEU A 145 -1.63 14.68 -1.94
CA LEU A 145 -2.91 14.27 -2.52
C LEU A 145 -4.05 15.24 -2.21
N ARG A 146 -4.09 15.81 -1.00
CA ARG A 146 -5.09 16.83 -0.64
C ARG A 146 -4.87 18.13 -1.41
N ALA A 147 -3.62 18.54 -1.61
CA ALA A 147 -3.28 19.70 -2.43
C ALA A 147 -3.77 19.48 -3.86
N GLU A 148 -3.48 18.31 -4.44
CA GLU A 148 -3.86 17.92 -5.80
C GLU A 148 -5.37 17.91 -6.03
N VAL A 149 -6.15 17.42 -5.05
CA VAL A 149 -7.61 17.43 -5.13
C VAL A 149 -8.20 18.84 -5.05
N ARG A 150 -7.56 19.74 -4.28
CA ARG A 150 -8.04 21.12 -4.10
C ARG A 150 -7.70 22.02 -5.28
N ASN A 151 -6.51 21.84 -5.83
CA ASN A 151 -6.01 22.58 -6.98
C ASN A 151 -5.17 21.62 -7.85
N PRO A 152 -5.64 21.27 -9.05
CA PRO A 152 -4.86 20.43 -9.96
C PRO A 152 -3.43 20.97 -10.14
N ASP A 153 -2.48 20.05 -10.27
CA ASP A 153 -1.03 20.27 -10.40
C ASP A 153 -0.32 20.70 -9.11
N ARG A 154 -1.04 21.22 -8.11
CA ARG A 154 -0.43 21.75 -6.89
C ARG A 154 0.30 20.68 -6.07
N GLY A 155 -0.25 19.48 -5.98
CA GLY A 155 0.38 18.38 -5.24
C GLY A 155 1.67 17.91 -5.92
N PHE A 156 1.69 17.88 -7.25
CA PHE A 156 2.91 17.63 -8.03
C PHE A 156 3.96 18.73 -7.84
N GLU A 157 3.55 20.00 -7.90
CA GLU A 157 4.44 21.13 -7.68
C GLU A 157 5.14 21.05 -6.32
N GLU A 158 4.36 20.86 -5.26
CA GLU A 158 4.86 20.75 -3.88
C GLU A 158 5.81 19.56 -3.74
N LEU A 159 5.42 18.37 -4.22
CA LEU A 159 6.27 17.18 -4.13
C LEU A 159 7.58 17.32 -4.90
N VAL A 160 7.54 17.85 -6.13
CA VAL A 160 8.74 18.02 -6.95
C VAL A 160 9.64 19.11 -6.36
N GLU A 161 9.06 20.16 -5.76
CA GLU A 161 9.82 21.18 -5.03
C GLU A 161 10.53 20.59 -3.81
N ASP A 162 9.81 19.83 -2.98
CA ASP A 162 10.39 19.17 -1.81
C ASP A 162 11.48 18.16 -2.22
N ALA A 163 11.21 17.35 -3.25
CA ALA A 163 12.17 16.37 -3.75
C ALA A 163 13.37 17.00 -4.50
N SER A 164 13.34 18.30 -4.82
CA SER A 164 14.45 19.00 -5.49
C SER A 164 15.69 19.18 -4.60
N GLU A 165 15.66 18.70 -3.36
CA GLU A 165 16.87 18.47 -2.56
C GLU A 165 17.80 17.42 -3.21
N PHE A 166 17.24 16.42 -3.88
CA PHE A 166 17.99 15.41 -4.62
C PHE A 166 18.39 15.90 -6.01
N ALA A 167 19.64 15.65 -6.40
CA ALA A 167 20.20 16.13 -7.67
C ALA A 167 19.39 15.69 -8.89
N VAL A 168 18.85 14.47 -8.86
CA VAL A 168 18.05 13.88 -9.93
C VAL A 168 16.75 14.65 -10.19
N PHE A 169 16.01 15.00 -9.13
CA PHE A 169 14.80 15.81 -9.23
C PHE A 169 15.14 17.26 -9.61
N LYS A 170 16.18 17.83 -9.01
CA LYS A 170 16.61 19.21 -9.29
C LYS A 170 16.96 19.41 -10.77
N ALA A 171 17.66 18.45 -11.38
CA ALA A 171 18.05 18.51 -12.78
C ALA A 171 16.85 18.46 -13.74
N GLN A 172 15.79 17.74 -13.37
CA GLN A 172 14.62 17.50 -14.23
C GLN A 172 13.37 18.27 -13.82
N ARG A 173 13.42 19.10 -12.76
CA ARG A 173 12.27 19.79 -12.16
C ARG A 173 11.31 20.41 -13.18
N ALA A 174 11.83 21.24 -14.09
CA ALA A 174 11.00 21.92 -15.09
C ALA A 174 10.31 20.93 -16.05
N GLN A 175 10.99 19.84 -16.40
CA GLN A 175 10.46 18.82 -17.30
C GLN A 175 9.42 17.94 -16.60
N LEU A 176 9.64 17.57 -15.32
CA LEU A 176 8.68 16.82 -14.51
C LEU A 176 7.36 17.59 -14.35
N LEU A 177 7.42 18.87 -14.00
CA LEU A 177 6.24 19.73 -13.88
C LEU A 177 5.51 19.90 -15.21
N ARG A 178 6.28 20.06 -16.30
CA ARG A 178 5.70 20.13 -17.64
C ARG A 178 4.95 18.85 -17.99
N TRP A 179 5.56 17.68 -17.79
CA TRP A 179 4.88 16.40 -18.05
C TRP A 179 3.63 16.22 -17.20
N ALA A 180 3.65 16.62 -15.92
CA ALA A 180 2.49 16.56 -15.06
C ALA A 180 1.34 17.45 -15.59
N SER A 181 1.64 18.70 -15.96
CA SER A 181 0.65 19.67 -16.47
C SER A 181 0.03 19.28 -17.81
N LEU A 182 0.81 18.58 -18.66
CA LEU A 182 0.36 18.08 -19.97
C LEU A 182 -0.24 16.68 -19.88
N GLU A 183 -0.36 16.12 -18.68
CA GLU A 183 -0.83 14.75 -18.42
C GLU A 183 -0.03 13.67 -19.18
N GLU A 184 1.25 13.95 -19.44
CA GLU A 184 2.21 13.02 -20.07
C GLU A 184 2.71 11.99 -19.04
N TYR A 185 1.77 11.29 -18.37
CA TYR A 185 2.08 10.36 -17.27
C TYR A 185 2.94 9.18 -17.70
N GLN A 186 2.87 8.78 -18.98
CA GLN A 186 3.74 7.74 -19.53
C GLN A 186 5.20 8.18 -19.54
N ALA A 187 5.48 9.43 -19.92
CA ALA A 187 6.82 9.99 -19.90
C ALA A 187 7.37 10.09 -18.46
N LEU A 188 6.52 10.50 -17.51
CA LEU A 188 6.85 10.49 -16.08
C LEU A 188 7.19 9.09 -15.59
N TRP A 189 6.42 8.08 -15.97
CA TRP A 189 6.69 6.69 -15.57
C TRP A 189 7.94 6.10 -16.22
N ALA A 190 8.21 6.43 -17.48
CA ALA A 190 9.46 6.05 -18.14
C ALA A 190 10.66 6.62 -17.37
N TRP A 191 10.60 7.91 -17.02
CA TRP A 191 11.64 8.56 -16.21
C TRP A 191 11.75 7.93 -14.82
N LEU A 192 10.64 7.70 -14.11
CA LEU A 192 10.64 7.05 -12.80
C LEU A 192 11.29 5.66 -12.86
N SER A 193 10.96 4.87 -13.88
CA SER A 193 11.49 3.51 -14.07
C SER A 193 13.00 3.50 -14.30
N GLU A 194 13.51 4.49 -15.05
CA GLU A 194 14.95 4.71 -15.26
C GLU A 194 15.63 5.02 -13.91
N GLN A 195 15.13 6.01 -13.16
CA GLN A 195 15.73 6.40 -11.88
C GLN A 195 15.71 5.28 -10.83
N VAL A 196 14.63 4.52 -10.76
CA VAL A 196 14.54 3.33 -9.89
C VAL A 196 15.53 2.24 -10.31
N SER A 197 15.82 2.13 -11.61
CA SER A 197 16.80 1.15 -12.11
C SER A 197 18.23 1.55 -11.77
N ASP A 198 18.55 2.83 -11.90
CA ASP A 198 19.85 3.37 -11.53
C ASP A 198 20.09 3.20 -10.02
N LEU A 199 19.13 3.59 -9.19
CA LEU A 199 19.18 3.41 -7.73
C LEU A 199 19.45 1.95 -7.34
N GLN A 200 18.67 1.00 -7.88
CA GLN A 200 18.88 -0.42 -7.57
C GLN A 200 20.24 -0.96 -8.02
N THR A 201 20.86 -0.35 -9.03
CA THR A 201 22.19 -0.75 -9.48
C THR A 201 23.23 -0.26 -8.47
N SER A 202 23.15 1.02 -8.06
CA SER A 202 24.01 1.62 -7.04
C SER A 202 23.91 0.90 -5.69
N SER A 203 22.70 0.76 -5.13
CA SER A 203 22.53 0.17 -3.80
C SER A 203 22.94 -1.32 -3.72
N ARG A 204 22.92 -2.04 -4.85
CA ARG A 204 23.42 -3.44 -4.93
C ARG A 204 24.94 -3.52 -4.92
N GLU A 205 25.62 -2.54 -5.51
CA GLU A 205 27.08 -2.46 -5.47
C GLU A 205 27.58 -2.16 -4.05
N GLU A 206 26.79 -1.40 -3.29
CA GLU A 206 27.11 -0.96 -1.93
C GLU A 206 26.59 -1.90 -0.83
N GLY A 207 25.60 -2.75 -1.14
CA GLY A 207 25.04 -3.74 -0.21
C GLY A 207 24.14 -3.15 0.88
N THR A 208 23.56 -1.97 0.64
CA THR A 208 22.86 -1.14 1.64
C THR A 208 21.33 -1.19 1.54
N THR A 209 20.76 -1.95 0.59
CA THR A 209 19.34 -1.83 0.27
C THR A 209 18.43 -2.47 1.33
N THR A 210 17.49 -1.69 1.85
CA THR A 210 16.42 -2.20 2.73
C THR A 210 15.40 -3.02 1.93
N VAL A 211 14.76 -3.98 2.59
CA VAL A 211 13.81 -4.93 1.94
C VAL A 211 12.63 -4.20 1.28
N TRP A 212 12.13 -3.13 1.90
CA TRP A 212 11.01 -2.37 1.35
C TRP A 212 11.38 -1.60 0.08
N VAL A 213 12.61 -1.07 -0.03
CA VAL A 213 13.11 -0.38 -1.24
C VAL A 213 13.10 -1.36 -2.42
N GLU A 214 13.65 -2.57 -2.22
CA GLU A 214 13.66 -3.58 -3.28
C GLU A 214 12.25 -3.96 -3.77
N ARG A 215 11.30 -4.10 -2.83
CA ARG A 215 9.93 -4.50 -3.14
C ARG A 215 9.14 -3.39 -3.84
N LEU A 216 9.25 -2.15 -3.38
CA LEU A 216 8.62 -1.00 -4.04
C LEU A 216 9.21 -0.75 -5.42
N ALA A 217 10.54 -0.77 -5.55
CA ALA A 217 11.22 -0.65 -6.83
C ALA A 217 10.77 -1.73 -7.81
N GLY A 218 10.67 -2.99 -7.36
CA GLY A 218 10.11 -4.08 -8.14
C GLY A 218 8.66 -3.84 -8.58
N SER A 219 7.83 -3.25 -7.72
CA SER A 219 6.44 -2.89 -8.05
C SER A 219 6.35 -1.83 -9.13
N MET A 220 7.15 -0.76 -9.00
CA MET A 220 7.23 0.31 -9.97
C MET A 220 7.69 -0.20 -11.34
N LYS A 221 8.71 -1.06 -11.38
CA LYS A 221 9.21 -1.67 -12.62
C LYS A 221 8.16 -2.55 -13.31
N ARG A 222 7.47 -3.42 -12.57
CA ARG A 222 6.38 -4.23 -13.14
C ARG A 222 5.27 -3.35 -13.70
N TYR A 223 4.88 -2.32 -12.97
CA TYR A 223 3.86 -1.40 -13.45
C TYR A 223 4.31 -0.62 -14.70
N ALA A 224 5.58 -0.19 -14.77
CA ALA A 224 6.14 0.43 -15.97
C ALA A 224 6.07 -0.52 -17.20
N ALA A 225 6.39 -1.80 -17.02
CA ALA A 225 6.26 -2.79 -18.09
C ALA A 225 4.80 -2.92 -18.58
N GLN A 226 3.82 -2.88 -17.67
CA GLN A 226 2.39 -2.89 -18.06
C GLN A 226 1.99 -1.64 -18.86
N ILE A 227 2.57 -0.48 -18.55
CA ILE A 227 2.35 0.76 -19.30
C ILE A 227 2.88 0.60 -20.73
N ASP A 228 4.11 0.09 -20.87
CA ASP A 228 4.76 -0.11 -22.16
C ASP A 228 3.98 -1.10 -23.03
N GLU A 229 3.50 -2.21 -22.45
CA GLU A 229 2.67 -3.21 -23.14
C GLU A 229 1.32 -2.65 -23.58
N ALA A 230 0.69 -1.80 -22.76
CA ALA A 230 -0.63 -1.24 -23.04
C ALA A 230 -0.59 -0.01 -23.97
N GLY A 231 0.56 0.65 -24.11
CA GLY A 231 0.74 1.86 -24.92
C GLY A 231 -0.28 2.94 -24.58
N ALA A 232 -0.96 3.52 -25.57
CA ALA A 232 -1.97 4.57 -25.36
C ALA A 232 -3.20 4.15 -24.49
N ARG A 233 -3.33 2.86 -24.15
CA ARG A 233 -4.38 2.33 -23.26
C ARG A 233 -3.90 2.09 -21.84
N ALA A 234 -2.67 2.47 -21.51
CA ALA A 234 -2.10 2.24 -20.20
C ALA A 234 -2.95 2.88 -19.10
N PRO A 235 -3.22 2.17 -17.99
CA PRO A 235 -4.02 2.67 -16.89
C PRO A 235 -3.20 3.60 -15.99
N THR A 236 -2.57 4.63 -16.57
CA THR A 236 -1.83 5.66 -15.80
C THR A 236 -2.77 6.73 -15.32
N SER A 237 -2.72 7.02 -14.02
CA SER A 237 -3.48 8.11 -13.44
C SER A 237 -2.58 9.07 -12.66
N ARG A 238 -3.05 10.30 -12.54
CA ARG A 238 -2.44 11.37 -11.74
C ARG A 238 -2.05 10.90 -10.32
N ILE A 239 -2.94 10.18 -9.63
CA ILE A 239 -2.70 9.67 -8.27
C ILE A 239 -1.58 8.64 -8.25
N VAL A 240 -1.59 7.72 -9.21
CA VAL A 240 -0.58 6.65 -9.31
C VAL A 240 0.79 7.25 -9.60
N THR A 241 0.88 8.21 -10.53
CA THR A 241 2.14 8.88 -10.87
C THR A 241 2.67 9.74 -9.72
N LEU A 242 1.82 10.51 -9.03
CA LEU A 242 2.23 11.28 -7.85
C LEU A 242 2.79 10.35 -6.76
N SER A 243 2.12 9.21 -6.54
CA SER A 243 2.55 8.21 -5.57
C SER A 243 3.88 7.55 -5.96
N GLY A 244 4.16 7.41 -7.26
CA GLY A 244 5.43 6.93 -7.79
C GLY A 244 6.58 7.90 -7.54
N LEU A 245 6.37 9.20 -7.77
CA LEU A 245 7.35 10.25 -7.44
C LEU A 245 7.65 10.27 -5.94
N TYR A 246 6.61 10.15 -5.12
CA TYR A 246 6.75 10.15 -3.67
C TYR A 246 7.50 8.92 -3.17
N ALA A 247 7.23 7.74 -3.75
CA ALA A 247 8.01 6.54 -3.46
C ALA A 247 9.49 6.71 -3.85
N LEU A 248 9.78 7.28 -5.02
CA LEU A 248 11.17 7.52 -5.45
C LEU A 248 11.90 8.49 -4.52
N HIS A 249 11.25 9.60 -4.12
CA HIS A 249 11.81 10.54 -3.14
C HIS A 249 12.26 9.83 -1.86
N HIS A 250 11.41 9.00 -1.26
CA HIS A 250 11.75 8.27 -0.05
C HIS A 250 12.78 7.14 -0.27
N MET A 251 12.79 6.50 -1.44
CA MET A 251 13.83 5.51 -1.76
C MET A 251 15.21 6.16 -1.89
N LEU A 252 15.30 7.38 -2.46
CA LEU A 252 16.55 8.14 -2.52
C LEU A 252 17.00 8.60 -1.13
N ALA A 253 16.07 9.09 -0.30
CA ALA A 253 16.39 9.48 1.07
C ALA A 253 16.96 8.33 1.90
N ALA A 254 16.49 7.09 1.67
CA ALA A 254 16.97 5.90 2.35
C ALA A 254 18.35 5.39 1.86
N ASP A 255 18.84 5.89 0.72
CA ASP A 255 20.16 5.55 0.16
C ASP A 255 21.24 6.54 0.64
N ASP A 256 20.84 7.75 1.06
CA ASP A 256 21.73 8.79 1.60
C ASP A 256 22.07 8.60 3.10
N ASP A 257 21.35 7.73 3.82
CA ASP A 257 21.51 7.43 5.26
C ASP A 257 22.49 6.25 5.53
#